data_AF-A0A087T3F4-F1
#
_entry.id   AF-A0A087T3F4-F1
#
_cell.length_a   1.000
_cell.length_b   1.000
_cell.length_c   1.000
_cell.angle_alpha   90.00
_cell.angle_beta   90.00
_cell.angle_gamma   90.00
#
_symmetry.space_group_name_H-M   'P 1'
#
loop_
_entity.id
_entity.type
_entity.pdbx_description
1 polymer ?
#
loop_
_entity_poly.entity_id
_entity_poly.type
_entity_poly.pdbx_seq_one_letter_code
_entity_poly.pdbx_strand_id
1 'polypeptide(L)' 'MIEFRVLHVLPFDATRKRMSVILQHPLTGDKILFCKGADSTIFSQLCPNWSRG' A
#
# COMPACT_ATOMS: atom_id res chain seq x y z
N MET A 1 3.15 17.47 15.17
CA MET A 1 3.66 16.77 13.96
C MET A 1 3.04 15.38 13.96
N ILE A 2 2.48 14.90 12.84
CA ILE A 2 1.96 13.53 12.72
C ILE A 2 3.11 12.66 12.24
N GLU A 3 3.57 11.73 13.07
CA GLU A 3 4.65 10.80 12.71
C GLU A 3 4.08 9.44 12.32
N PHE A 4 4.41 8.97 11.11
CA PHE A 4 4.02 7.65 10.66
C PHE A 4 5.07 6.63 11.02
N ARG A 5 4.66 5.54 11.68
CA ARG A 5 5.55 4.41 11.94
C ARG A 5 5.53 3.46 10.76
N VAL A 6 6.64 3.39 10.02
CA VAL A 6 6.83 2.37 8.98
C VAL A 6 7.12 1.03 9.65
N LEU A 7 6.28 0.03 9.35
CA LEU A 7 6.46 -1.35 9.83
C LEU A 7 7.34 -2.14 8.88
N HIS A 8 7.08 -2.05 7.57
CA HIS A 8 7.85 -2.73 6.54
C HIS A 8 7.95 -1.92 5.25
N VAL A 9 9.09 -2.06 4.57
CA VAL A 9 9.30 -1.58 3.21
C VAL A 9 9.51 -2.80 2.33
N LEU A 10 8.66 -2.97 1.34
CA LEU A 10 8.85 -3.93 0.26
C LEU A 10 9.37 -3.14 -0.94
N PRO A 11 10.69 -3.22 -1.23
CA PRO A 11 11.30 -2.42 -2.28
C PRO A 11 10.70 -2.75 -3.65
N PHE A 12 11.04 -1.91 -4.63
CA PHE A 12 10.64 -2.16 -6.00
C PHE A 12 11.24 -3.48 -6.50
N ASP A 13 10.38 -4.31 -7.07
CA ASP A 13 10.75 -5.55 -7.73
C ASP A 13 10.32 -5.49 -9.20
N ALA A 14 11.25 -5.75 -10.13
CA ALA A 14 11.01 -5.58 -11.56
C ALA A 14 10.03 -6.64 -12.12
N THR A 15 10.02 -7.84 -11.55
CA THR A 15 9.07 -8.90 -11.92
C THR A 15 7.65 -8.53 -11.50
N ARG A 16 7.48 -8.03 -10.28
CA ARG A 16 6.20 -7.56 -9.73
C ARG A 16 5.81 -6.18 -10.24
N LYS A 17 6.73 -5.38 -10.79
CA LYS A 17 6.53 -3.99 -11.27
C LYS A 17 5.87 -3.06 -10.25
N ARG A 18 6.13 -3.25 -8.96
CA ARG A 18 5.60 -2.43 -7.86
C ARG A 18 6.51 -2.43 -6.63
N MET A 19 6.32 -1.43 -5.78
CA MET A 19 6.81 -1.38 -4.41
C MET A 19 5.67 -1.13 -3.43
N SER A 20 5.87 -1.47 -2.17
CA SER A 20 4.85 -1.31 -1.14
C SER A 20 5.46 -0.90 0.20
N VAL A 21 4.68 -0.21 1.03
CA VAL A 21 5.02 0.09 2.41
C VAL A 21 3.85 -0.25 3.32
N ILE A 22 4.15 -0.87 4.45
CA ILE A 22 3.18 -1.12 5.52
C ILE A 22 3.48 -0.13 6.63
N LEU A 23 2.47 0.65 7.02
CA LEU A 23 2.58 1.62 8.10
C LEU A 23 1.52 1.41 9.16
N GLN A 24 1.78 1.93 10.35
CA GLN A 24 0.80 2.05 11.42
C GLN A 24 0.27 3.47 11.45
N HIS A 25 -1.05 3.62 11.32
CA HIS A 25 -1.70 4.92 11.40
C HIS A 25 -1.56 5.48 12.83
N PRO A 26 -1.05 6.70 13.00
CA PRO A 26 -0.65 7.20 14.32
C PRO A 26 -1.80 7.50 15.27
N LEU A 27 -3.02 7.70 14.75
CA LEU A 27 -4.19 8.03 15.57
C LEU A 27 -5.10 6.82 15.83
N THR A 28 -5.28 5.96 14.83
CA THR A 28 -6.20 4.81 14.92
C THR A 28 -5.47 3.50 15.25
N GLY A 29 -4.15 3.44 15.05
CA GLY A 29 -3.36 2.22 15.22
C GLY A 29 -3.49 1.23 14.06
N ASP A 30 -4.30 1.54 13.04
CA ASP A 30 -4.56 0.65 11.90
C ASP A 30 -3.30 0.35 11.10
N LYS A 31 -3.20 -0.88 10.60
CA LYS A 31 -2.14 -1.27 9.68
C LYS A 31 -2.60 -0.97 8.25
N ILE A 32 -1.91 -0.05 7.58
CA ILE A 32 -2.25 0.38 6.22
C ILE A 32 -1.13 -0.04 5.26
N LEU A 33 -1.52 -0.66 4.15
CA LEU A 33 -0.64 -1.00 3.04
C LEU A 33 -0.79 0.03 1.92
N PHE A 34 0.28 0.75 1.62
CA PHE A 34 0.36 1.55 0.40
C PHE A 34 1.16 0.79 -0.67
N CYS A 35 0.63 0.77 -1.90
CA CYS A 35 1.27 0.14 -3.05
C CYS A 35 1.35 1.15 -4.20
N LYS A 36 2.52 1.24 -4.86
CA LYS A 36 2.68 1.98 -6.13
C LYS A 36 3.41 1.13 -7.16
N GLY A 37 2.99 1.20 -8.41
CA GLY A 37 3.54 0.37 -9.49
C GLY A 37 2.84 0.65 -10.82
N ALA A 38 3.10 -0.20 -11.81
CA ALA A 38 2.49 -0.09 -13.13
C ALA A 38 0.96 -0.34 -13.08
N ASP A 39 0.21 0.36 -13.92
CA ASP A 39 -1.25 0.27 -14.02
C ASP A 39 -1.76 -1.17 -14.13
N SER A 40 -1.20 -1.95 -15.05
CA SER A 40 -1.56 -3.36 -15.24
C SER A 40 -1.35 -4.21 -13.98
N THR A 41 -0.33 -3.89 -13.18
CA THR A 41 -0.06 -4.57 -11.91
C THR A 41 -1.03 -4.12 -10.82
N ILE A 42 -1.27 -2.82 -10.69
CA ILE A 42 -2.11 -2.29 -9.60
C ILE A 42 -3.59 -2.59 -9.85
N PHE A 43 -4.10 -2.35 -11.07
CA PHE A 43 -5.52 -2.57 -11.39
C PHE A 43 -5.94 -4.03 -11.23
N SER A 44 -5.05 -4.98 -11.56
CA SER A 44 -5.32 -6.42 -11.35
C SER A 44 -5.44 -6.84 -9.87
N GLN A 45 -5.08 -5.96 -8.94
CA GLN A 45 -5.02 -6.23 -7.50
C GLN A 45 -6.06 -5.42 -6.71
N LEU A 46 -6.88 -4.61 -7.40
CA LEU A 46 -7.96 -3.89 -6.76
C LEU A 46 -9.12 -4.84 -6.46
N CYS A 47 -9.83 -4.57 -5.37
CA CYS A 47 -11.08 -5.26 -5.08
C CYS A 47 -12.07 -4.98 -6.23
N PRO A 48 -12.67 -6.02 -6.83
CA PRO A 48 -13.52 -5.88 -8.03
C PRO A 48 -14.80 -5.05 -7.79
N ASN A 49 -15.16 -4.84 -6.53
CA ASN A 49 -16.34 -4.11 -6.08
C ASN A 49 -15.97 -3.02 -5.06
N TRP A 50 -14.96 -2.19 -5.37
CA TRP A 50 -14.67 -0.98 -4.58
C TRP A 50 -15.84 0.03 -4.70
N SER A 51 -16.94 -0.26 -4.03
CA SER A 51 -18.06 0.64 -3.78
C SER A 51 -17.67 1.48 -2.58
N ARG A 52 -17.50 2.79 -2.78
CA ARG A 52 -17.17 3.72 -1.71
C ARG A 52 -18.25 3.63 -0.61
N GLY A 53 -17.84 3.23 0.60
CA GLY A 53 -18.49 3.72 1.81
C GLY A 53 -18.12 5.18 2.03
#